data_AF-A0A5B9DEZ8-F1
#
_entry.id   AF-A0A5B9DEZ8-F1
#
_cell.length_a   1.000
_cell.length_b   1.000
_cell.length_c   1.000
_cell.angle_alpha   90.00
_cell.angle_beta   90.00
_cell.angle_gamma   90.00
#
_symmetry.space_group_name_H-M   'P 1'
#
loop_
_entity.id
_entity.type
_entity.pdbx_description
1 polymer ?
#
loop_
_entity_poly.entity_id
_entity_poly.type
_entity_poly.pdbx_seq_one_letter_code
_entity_poly.pdbx_strand_id
1 'polypeptide(L)'
;MDRKIVVKISFSIDIINKSIEKYSGYFNELNKKFNEGEIYLELIQDGFLMIFQNGKAFKNYHTLPKEKMERELKQMDEDDKSFLFDKQFFKKIFPKKGIILNSEGYSGNLHALTPIVKNFYEKMHPDIQVIPRSDKLVQIHLKSIDATYTFINFLYWKIYTLKNQ
;
A
#
# COMPACT_ATOMS: atom_id res chain seq x y z
N MET A 1 8.89 9.18 -21.16
CA MET A 1 9.53 9.22 -19.82
C MET A 1 9.10 7.94 -19.14
N ASP A 2 9.62 6.80 -19.61
CA ASP A 2 9.00 5.48 -19.44
C ASP A 2 9.98 4.51 -18.78
N ARG A 3 10.52 4.93 -17.64
CA ARG A 3 11.37 4.05 -16.83
C ARG A 3 10.53 3.40 -15.76
N LYS A 4 10.78 2.11 -15.55
CA LYS A 4 10.21 1.34 -14.46
C LYS A 4 10.60 1.97 -13.13
N ILE A 5 9.64 2.05 -12.22
CA ILE A 5 9.84 2.53 -10.85
C ILE A 5 9.76 1.30 -9.96
N VAL A 6 10.82 1.02 -9.22
CA VAL A 6 10.90 -0.10 -8.28
C VAL A 6 11.01 0.47 -6.87
N VAL A 7 10.04 0.13 -6.04
CA VAL A 7 9.96 0.57 -4.65
C VAL A 7 9.93 -0.65 -3.75
N LYS A 8 10.87 -0.75 -2.81
CA LYS A 8 10.79 -1.70 -1.70
C LYS A 8 9.90 -1.13 -0.61
N ILE A 9 8.98 -1.94 -0.14
CA ILE A 9 8.12 -1.64 1.00
C ILE A 9 8.41 -2.66 2.11
N SER A 10 8.67 -2.16 3.32
CA SER A 10 8.89 -2.99 4.51
C SER A 10 8.17 -2.40 5.72
N PHE A 11 7.58 -3.24 6.55
CA PHE A 11 6.93 -2.82 7.80
C PHE A 11 7.80 -3.10 9.02
N SER A 12 7.73 -2.23 10.04
CA SER A 12 8.37 -2.42 11.34
C SER A 12 7.73 -3.54 12.19
N ILE A 13 6.67 -4.17 11.68
CA ILE A 13 5.97 -5.27 12.33
C ILE A 13 5.96 -6.46 11.36
N ASP A 14 6.74 -7.48 11.68
CA ASP A 14 6.97 -8.66 10.82
C ASP A 14 5.69 -9.39 10.42
N ILE A 15 4.70 -9.41 11.32
CA ILE A 15 3.45 -10.13 11.06
C ILE A 15 2.64 -9.49 9.92
N ILE A 16 2.86 -8.20 9.61
CA ILE A 16 2.26 -7.55 8.41
C ILE A 16 2.95 -8.08 7.14
N ASN A 17 4.27 -8.23 7.16
CA ASN A 17 5.03 -8.76 6.03
C ASN A 17 4.57 -10.21 5.71
N LYS A 18 4.33 -11.04 6.73
CA LYS A 18 3.80 -12.42 6.56
C LYS A 18 2.37 -12.46 6.01
N SER A 19 1.53 -11.48 6.30
CA SER A 19 0.18 -11.42 5.72
C SER A 19 0.25 -11.14 4.22
N ILE A 20 1.16 -10.25 3.79
CA ILE A 20 1.30 -9.87 2.38
C ILE A 20 1.74 -11.05 1.51
N GLU A 21 2.54 -11.96 2.05
CA GLU A 21 2.93 -13.21 1.36
C GLU A 21 1.73 -14.02 0.87
N LYS A 22 0.64 -14.08 1.65
CA LYS A 22 -0.57 -14.81 1.27
C LYS A 22 -1.32 -14.15 0.10
N TYR A 23 -1.11 -12.85 -0.12
CA TYR A 23 -1.90 -12.05 -1.06
C TYR A 23 -1.14 -11.65 -2.32
N SER A 24 0.19 -11.77 -2.33
CA SER A 24 1.03 -11.37 -3.46
C SER A 24 0.67 -12.08 -4.76
N GLY A 25 0.46 -13.40 -4.72
CA GLY A 25 0.07 -14.20 -5.89
C GLY A 25 -1.27 -13.73 -6.48
N TYR A 26 -2.29 -13.61 -5.64
CA TYR A 26 -3.61 -13.14 -6.05
C TYR A 26 -3.58 -11.70 -6.59
N PHE A 27 -2.84 -10.79 -5.94
CA PHE A 27 -2.66 -9.42 -6.41
C PHE A 27 -2.01 -9.37 -7.80
N ASN A 28 -0.99 -10.20 -8.05
CA ASN A 28 -0.30 -10.27 -9.33
C ASN A 28 -1.22 -10.84 -10.43
N GLU A 29 -2.01 -11.86 -10.14
CA GLU A 29 -2.98 -12.42 -11.09
C GLU A 29 -4.02 -11.38 -11.51
N LEU A 30 -4.59 -10.63 -10.54
CA LEU A 30 -5.53 -9.56 -10.83
C LEU A 30 -4.89 -8.46 -11.69
N ASN A 31 -3.69 -8.00 -11.36
CA ASN A 31 -3.02 -6.96 -12.16
C ASN A 31 -2.66 -7.44 -13.57
N LYS A 32 -2.28 -8.72 -13.73
CA LYS A 32 -2.05 -9.30 -15.05
C LYS A 32 -3.34 -9.34 -15.87
N LYS A 33 -4.46 -9.70 -15.25
CA LYS A 33 -5.75 -9.85 -15.91
C LYS A 33 -6.39 -8.51 -16.30
N PHE A 34 -6.31 -7.51 -15.43
CA PHE A 34 -7.12 -6.29 -15.55
C PHE A 34 -6.31 -5.02 -15.88
N ASN A 35 -5.00 -5.02 -15.62
CA ASN A 35 -4.13 -3.85 -15.86
C ASN A 35 -2.93 -4.18 -16.75
N GLU A 36 -3.00 -5.23 -17.58
CA GLU A 36 -1.90 -5.65 -18.46
C GLU A 36 -0.55 -5.85 -17.74
N GLY A 37 -0.55 -6.06 -16.41
CA GLY A 37 0.67 -6.17 -15.60
C GLY A 37 1.41 -4.83 -15.37
N GLU A 38 0.71 -3.69 -15.38
CA GLU A 38 1.27 -2.36 -15.06
C GLU A 38 1.93 -2.30 -13.67
N ILE A 39 1.51 -3.17 -12.75
CA ILE A 39 2.05 -3.31 -11.40
C ILE A 39 2.33 -4.77 -11.10
N TYR A 40 3.50 -5.05 -10.52
CA TYR A 40 3.91 -6.37 -10.04
C TYR A 40 4.46 -6.30 -8.63
N LEU A 41 4.17 -7.31 -7.82
CA LEU A 41 4.64 -7.46 -6.44
C LEU A 41 5.55 -8.68 -6.33
N GLU A 42 6.80 -8.45 -5.95
CA GLU A 42 7.79 -9.50 -5.67
C GLU A 42 8.06 -9.58 -4.16
N LEU A 43 7.98 -10.77 -3.57
CA LEU A 43 8.30 -10.94 -2.14
C LEU A 43 9.81 -11.01 -1.94
N ILE A 44 10.30 -10.40 -0.86
CA ILE A 44 11.71 -10.47 -0.44
C ILE A 44 11.79 -10.74 1.07
N GLN A 45 12.98 -11.07 1.57
CA GLN A 45 13.17 -11.50 2.97
C GLN A 45 12.65 -10.50 4.01
N ASP A 46 12.76 -9.20 3.74
CA ASP A 46 12.41 -8.12 4.66
C ASP A 46 11.29 -7.20 4.14
N GLY A 47 10.42 -7.72 3.26
CA GLY A 47 9.29 -6.97 2.73
C GLY A 47 8.89 -7.43 1.33
N PHE A 48 8.61 -6.47 0.46
CA PHE A 48 8.28 -6.75 -0.94
C PHE A 48 8.70 -5.60 -1.85
N LEU A 49 8.96 -5.91 -3.11
CA LEU A 49 9.14 -4.93 -4.17
C LEU A 49 7.81 -4.69 -4.88
N MET A 50 7.42 -3.44 -4.98
CA MET A 50 6.39 -2.99 -5.92
C MET A 50 7.08 -2.44 -7.17
N ILE A 51 6.81 -3.09 -8.30
CA ILE A 51 7.37 -2.76 -9.60
C ILE A 51 6.27 -2.13 -10.44
N PHE A 52 6.43 -0.85 -10.77
CA PHE A 52 5.53 -0.11 -11.66
C PHE A 52 6.19 -0.01 -13.03
N GLN A 53 5.49 -0.41 -14.09
CA GLN A 53 6.08 -0.43 -15.45
C GLN A 53 6.45 0.96 -15.96
N ASN A 54 5.80 2.00 -15.46
CA ASN A 54 6.05 3.39 -15.84
C ASN A 54 5.57 4.38 -14.75
N GLY A 55 5.87 5.66 -14.94
CA GLY A 55 5.46 6.74 -14.02
C GLY A 55 3.96 6.97 -13.95
N LYS A 56 3.19 6.61 -14.99
CA LYS A 56 1.73 6.72 -15.01
C LYS A 56 1.10 5.68 -14.07
N ALA A 57 1.54 4.42 -14.12
CA ALA A 57 1.12 3.36 -13.21
C ALA A 57 1.39 3.75 -11.74
N PHE A 58 2.59 4.29 -11.46
CA PHE A 58 2.93 4.80 -10.13
C PHE A 58 1.97 5.91 -9.66
N LYS A 59 1.71 6.92 -10.52
CA LYS A 59 0.79 8.02 -10.20
C LYS A 59 -0.64 7.52 -9.97
N ASN A 60 -1.15 6.65 -10.84
CA ASN A 60 -2.49 6.07 -10.74
C ASN A 60 -2.68 5.25 -9.46
N TYR A 61 -1.66 4.49 -9.06
CA TYR A 61 -1.68 3.77 -7.79
C TYR A 61 -1.84 4.74 -6.61
N HIS A 62 -1.10 5.85 -6.63
CA HIS A 62 -1.11 6.90 -5.60
C HIS A 62 -2.21 7.97 -5.78
N THR A 63 -3.22 7.70 -6.59
CA THR A 63 -4.44 8.50 -6.63
C THR A 63 -5.42 7.97 -5.58
N LEU A 64 -5.84 8.84 -4.66
CA LEU A 64 -6.81 8.52 -3.61
C LEU A 64 -8.20 9.10 -3.95
N PRO A 65 -9.11 8.32 -4.56
CA PRO A 65 -10.49 8.75 -4.73
C PRO A 65 -11.29 8.42 -3.47
N LYS A 66 -11.03 9.17 -2.38
CA LYS A 66 -11.53 8.88 -1.02
C LYS A 66 -13.04 8.63 -0.96
N GLU A 67 -13.83 9.48 -1.60
CA GLU A 67 -15.30 9.33 -1.64
C GLU A 67 -15.75 8.04 -2.34
N LYS A 68 -15.12 7.70 -3.48
CA LYS A 68 -15.39 6.45 -4.20
C LYS A 68 -15.02 5.24 -3.35
N MET A 69 -13.85 5.30 -2.71
CA MET A 69 -13.34 4.26 -1.81
C MET A 69 -14.30 4.00 -0.65
N GLU A 70 -14.70 5.05 0.07
CA GLU A 70 -15.62 4.94 1.21
C GLU A 70 -17.00 4.39 0.80
N ARG A 71 -17.50 4.77 -0.37
CA ARG A 71 -18.76 4.24 -0.91
C ARG A 71 -18.66 2.76 -1.25
N GLU A 72 -17.61 2.34 -1.94
CA GLU A 72 -17.43 0.94 -2.38
C GLU A 72 -17.12 0.01 -1.20
N LEU A 73 -16.33 0.47 -0.22
CA LEU A 73 -16.09 -0.28 1.02
C LEU A 73 -17.36 -0.59 1.81
N LYS A 74 -18.36 0.30 1.78
CA LYS A 74 -19.68 0.06 2.40
C LYS A 74 -20.49 -1.02 1.67
N GLN A 75 -20.22 -1.25 0.39
CA GLN A 75 -20.91 -2.21 -0.46
C GLN A 75 -20.21 -3.58 -0.51
N MET A 76 -18.97 -3.69 0.00
CA MET A 76 -18.24 -4.95 0.05
C MET A 76 -18.84 -5.92 1.08
N ASP A 77 -19.01 -7.17 0.65
CA ASP A 77 -19.45 -8.27 1.51
C ASP A 77 -18.43 -8.56 2.63
N GLU A 78 -18.91 -9.06 3.78
CA GLU A 78 -18.05 -9.40 4.92
C GLU A 78 -17.02 -10.50 4.59
N ASP A 79 -17.35 -11.40 3.66
CA ASP A 79 -16.43 -12.44 3.22
C ASP A 79 -15.25 -11.86 2.42
N ASP A 80 -15.52 -10.93 1.50
CA ASP A 80 -14.50 -10.17 0.76
C ASP A 80 -13.65 -9.29 1.71
N LYS A 81 -14.24 -8.80 2.81
CA LYS A 81 -13.52 -8.07 3.87
C LYS A 81 -12.65 -8.99 4.76
N SER A 82 -13.07 -10.24 4.97
CA SER A 82 -12.39 -11.20 5.85
C SER A 82 -11.25 -11.96 5.16
N PHE A 83 -11.30 -12.09 3.83
CA PHE A 83 -10.30 -12.79 3.02
C PHE A 83 -8.89 -12.23 3.23
N LEU A 84 -8.78 -10.93 3.56
CA LEU A 84 -7.51 -10.23 3.62
C LEU A 84 -7.03 -9.89 5.05
N PHE A 85 -7.92 -9.96 6.08
CA PHE A 85 -7.56 -9.68 7.48
C PHE A 85 -8.08 -10.73 8.45
N ASP A 86 -7.19 -11.22 9.31
CA ASP A 86 -7.61 -11.71 10.62
C ASP A 86 -7.95 -10.49 11.50
N LYS A 87 -9.25 -10.22 11.69
CA LYS A 87 -9.75 -9.12 12.56
C LYS A 87 -9.15 -9.15 13.98
N GLN A 88 -8.55 -10.27 14.41
CA GLN A 88 -7.87 -10.41 15.70
C GLN A 88 -6.51 -9.71 15.78
N PHE A 89 -5.89 -9.39 14.64
CA PHE A 89 -4.51 -8.89 14.55
C PHE A 89 -4.26 -7.58 15.30
N PHE A 90 -5.21 -6.64 15.26
CA PHE A 90 -5.05 -5.31 15.86
C PHE A 90 -5.68 -5.16 17.24
N LYS A 91 -6.52 -6.11 17.66
CA LYS A 91 -7.25 -6.00 18.94
C LYS A 91 -6.37 -6.26 20.16
N LYS A 92 -5.16 -6.82 20.02
CA LYS A 92 -4.35 -7.23 21.17
C LYS A 92 -3.26 -6.24 21.58
N ILE A 93 -2.45 -5.65 20.70
CA ILE A 93 -1.41 -4.66 21.08
C ILE A 93 -1.04 -3.75 19.90
N PHE A 94 -1.68 -2.59 19.74
CA PHE A 94 -1.14 -1.55 18.85
C PHE A 94 0.10 -0.92 19.50
N PRO A 95 1.26 -0.79 18.83
CA PRO A 95 2.47 -0.26 19.47
C PRO A 95 2.29 1.20 19.90
N LYS A 96 2.76 1.56 21.09
CA LYS A 96 2.74 2.96 21.57
C LYS A 96 3.43 3.94 20.62
N LYS A 97 4.44 3.46 19.88
CA LYS A 97 5.19 4.25 18.90
C LYS A 97 4.55 4.23 17.51
N GLY A 98 3.40 3.60 17.30
CA GLY A 98 2.78 3.40 15.99
C GLY A 98 3.52 2.37 15.13
N ILE A 99 3.14 2.33 13.85
CA ILE A 99 3.71 1.42 12.83
C ILE A 99 4.51 2.24 11.83
N ILE A 100 5.71 1.79 11.49
CA ILE A 100 6.54 2.43 10.47
C ILE A 100 6.54 1.55 9.22
N LEU A 101 6.23 2.17 8.08
CA LEU A 101 6.38 1.61 6.75
C LEU A 101 7.54 2.35 6.08
N ASN A 102 8.60 1.63 5.71
CA ASN A 102 9.70 2.18 4.91
C ASN A 102 9.39 1.97 3.42
N SER A 103 9.51 3.05 2.65
CA SER A 103 9.39 3.05 1.19
C SER A 103 10.72 3.48 0.60
N GLU A 104 11.42 2.53 -0.03
CA GLU A 104 12.77 2.70 -0.55
C GLU A 104 12.82 2.54 -2.07
N GLY A 105 13.32 3.53 -2.79
CA GLY A 105 13.43 3.53 -4.25
C GLY A 105 14.70 2.84 -4.73
N TYR A 106 14.55 1.70 -5.41
CA TYR A 106 15.65 0.95 -6.05
C TYR A 106 15.92 1.45 -7.46
N SER A 107 14.88 1.86 -8.19
CA SER A 107 15.02 2.49 -9.50
C SER A 107 14.16 3.74 -9.60
N GLY A 108 14.72 4.79 -10.21
CA GLY A 108 14.10 6.11 -10.27
C GLY A 108 14.53 7.03 -9.12
N ASN A 109 14.24 8.32 -9.26
CA ASN A 109 14.53 9.32 -8.25
C ASN A 109 13.34 9.39 -7.27
N LEU A 110 13.39 8.65 -6.15
CA LEU A 110 12.28 8.66 -5.17
C LEU A 110 12.09 10.04 -4.54
N HIS A 111 13.15 10.86 -4.43
CA HIS A 111 13.02 12.26 -4.04
C HIS A 111 12.00 13.00 -4.93
N ALA A 112 12.05 12.79 -6.25
CA ALA A 112 11.09 13.36 -7.19
C ALA A 112 9.65 12.79 -7.04
N LEU A 113 9.52 11.59 -6.46
CA LEU A 113 8.24 10.93 -6.20
C LEU A 113 7.70 11.20 -4.79
N THR A 114 8.54 11.70 -3.88
CA THR A 114 8.21 11.96 -2.47
C THR A 114 7.02 12.89 -2.32
N PRO A 115 6.84 13.97 -3.11
CA PRO A 115 5.63 14.79 -3.04
C PRO A 115 4.34 14.02 -3.36
N ILE A 116 4.39 13.06 -4.30
CA ILE A 116 3.24 12.23 -4.68
C ILE A 116 2.90 11.29 -3.51
N VAL A 117 3.91 10.59 -2.98
CA VAL A 117 3.77 9.68 -1.82
C VAL A 117 3.24 10.46 -0.61
N LYS A 118 3.85 11.60 -0.28
CA LYS A 118 3.45 12.46 0.83
C LYS A 118 2.00 12.90 0.71
N ASN A 119 1.63 13.52 -0.42
CA ASN A 119 0.27 13.97 -0.66
C ASN A 119 -0.75 12.82 -0.59
N PHE A 120 -0.38 11.64 -1.08
CA PHE A 120 -1.25 10.46 -1.03
C PHE A 120 -1.50 9.97 0.41
N TYR A 121 -0.44 9.73 1.19
CA TYR A 121 -0.55 9.19 2.54
C TYR A 121 -1.13 10.19 3.55
N GLU A 122 -0.74 11.47 3.47
CA GLU A 122 -1.25 12.49 4.41
C GLU A 122 -2.72 12.86 4.13
N LYS A 123 -3.21 12.71 2.90
CA LYS A 123 -4.65 12.87 2.59
C LYS A 123 -5.51 11.70 3.07
N MET A 124 -4.90 10.56 3.30
CA MET A 124 -5.61 9.35 3.69
C MET A 124 -6.17 9.47 5.12
N HIS A 125 -5.34 9.89 6.07
CA HIS A 125 -5.75 10.04 7.47
C HIS A 125 -4.84 11.04 8.23
N PRO A 126 -5.37 11.88 9.13
CA PRO A 126 -4.59 12.90 9.85
C PRO A 126 -3.45 12.35 10.72
N ASP A 127 -3.60 11.12 11.24
CA ASP A 127 -2.57 10.43 12.03
C ASP A 127 -1.48 9.74 11.20
N ILE A 128 -1.45 9.97 9.89
CA ILE A 128 -0.38 9.49 9.02
C ILE A 128 0.62 10.62 8.81
N GLN A 129 1.89 10.36 9.11
CA GLN A 129 2.97 11.30 8.85
C GLN A 129 3.97 10.70 7.87
N VAL A 130 4.39 11.50 6.89
CA VAL A 130 5.45 11.12 5.95
C VAL A 130 6.74 11.86 6.30
N ILE A 131 7.80 11.10 6.57
CA ILE A 131 9.10 11.57 7.04
C ILE A 131 10.15 11.20 5.99
N PRO A 132 10.59 12.15 5.15
CA PRO A 132 11.72 11.93 4.25
C PRO A 132 12.99 11.64 5.07
N ARG A 133 13.72 10.58 4.72
CA ARG A 133 14.99 10.22 5.38
C ARG A 133 16.20 10.41 4.47
N SER A 134 16.03 10.15 3.18
CA SER A 134 17.05 10.38 2.16
C SER A 134 16.38 10.48 0.78
N ASP A 135 17.17 10.71 -0.27
CA ASP A 135 16.67 10.75 -1.66
C ASP A 135 16.07 9.44 -2.15
N LYS A 136 16.35 8.34 -1.43
CA LYS A 136 15.86 7.00 -1.75
C LYS A 136 14.90 6.46 -0.71
N LEU A 137 14.76 7.08 0.46
CA LEU A 137 14.00 6.51 1.57
C LEU A 137 13.01 7.52 2.14
N VAL A 138 11.75 7.09 2.18
CA VAL A 138 10.65 7.77 2.85
C VAL A 138 10.06 6.84 3.91
N GLN A 139 9.86 7.35 5.12
CA GLN A 139 9.15 6.64 6.17
C GLN A 139 7.72 7.16 6.27
N ILE A 140 6.76 6.24 6.26
CA ILE A 140 5.35 6.52 6.52
C ILE A 140 5.05 5.99 7.92
N HIS A 141 4.68 6.91 8.81
CA HIS A 141 4.38 6.63 10.20
C HIS A 141 2.87 6.64 10.44
N LEU A 142 2.31 5.47 10.73
CA LEU A 142 0.90 5.30 11.10
C LEU A 142 0.81 5.41 12.63
N LYS A 143 0.35 6.56 13.14
CA LYS A 143 0.40 6.87 14.59
C LYS A 143 -0.76 6.27 15.38
N SER A 144 -1.84 5.87 14.72
CA SER A 144 -3.02 5.30 15.35
C SER A 144 -3.50 4.03 14.66
N ILE A 145 -4.31 3.26 15.40
CA ILE A 145 -4.98 2.07 14.88
C ILE A 145 -5.92 2.45 13.73
N ASP A 146 -6.59 3.60 13.82
CA ASP A 146 -7.52 4.09 12.80
C ASP A 146 -6.82 4.50 11.50
N ALA A 147 -5.63 5.12 11.60
CA ALA A 147 -4.78 5.36 10.43
C ALA A 147 -4.38 4.06 9.74
N THR A 148 -4.07 3.04 10.55
CA THR A 148 -3.70 1.72 10.04
C THR A 148 -4.88 1.05 9.34
N TYR A 149 -6.07 1.07 9.96
CA TYR A 149 -7.31 0.59 9.32
C TYR A 149 -7.64 1.32 8.03
N THR A 150 -7.47 2.64 8.00
CA THR A 150 -7.72 3.43 6.79
C THR A 150 -6.77 3.03 5.65
N PHE A 151 -5.48 2.86 5.95
CA PHE A 151 -4.50 2.39 4.98
C PHE A 151 -4.81 0.99 4.43
N ILE A 152 -5.20 0.08 5.31
CA ILE A 152 -5.61 -1.27 4.93
C ILE A 152 -6.85 -1.26 4.04
N ASN A 153 -7.87 -0.50 4.43
CA ASN A 153 -9.10 -0.34 3.65
C ASN A 153 -8.82 0.19 2.24
N PHE A 154 -7.84 1.09 2.10
CA PHE A 154 -7.38 1.52 0.78
C PHE A 154 -6.79 0.38 -0.04
N LEU A 155 -5.92 -0.45 0.53
CA LEU A 155 -5.36 -1.61 -0.18
C LEU A 155 -6.47 -2.58 -0.62
N TYR A 156 -7.50 -2.76 0.20
CA TYR A 156 -8.65 -3.62 -0.11
C TYR A 156 -9.49 -3.07 -1.22
N TRP A 157 -9.80 -1.80 -1.14
CA TRP A 157 -10.51 -1.11 -2.20
C TRP A 157 -9.76 -1.22 -3.53
N LYS A 158 -8.43 -1.17 -3.54
CA LYS A 158 -7.63 -1.42 -4.75
C LYS A 158 -7.81 -2.83 -5.29
N ILE A 159 -7.79 -3.86 -4.45
CA ILE A 159 -8.02 -5.25 -4.90
C ILE A 159 -9.47 -5.44 -5.39
N TYR A 160 -10.44 -4.95 -4.64
CA TYR A 160 -11.86 -5.02 -4.99
C TYR A 160 -12.16 -4.33 -6.33
N THR A 161 -11.60 -3.15 -6.55
CA THR A 161 -11.77 -2.44 -7.82
C THR A 161 -11.14 -3.16 -8.99
N LEU A 162 -10.07 -3.91 -8.79
CA LEU A 162 -9.50 -4.76 -9.84
C LEU A 162 -10.37 -5.99 -10.12
N LYS A 163 -10.94 -6.62 -9.09
CA LYS A 163 -11.84 -7.79 -9.22
C LYS A 163 -13.11 -7.47 -10.03
N ASN A 164 -13.61 -6.24 -9.93
CA ASN A 164 -14.90 -5.82 -10.48
C ASN A 164 -14.79 -4.85 -11.68
N GLN A 165 -13.64 -4.82 -12.35
CA GLN A 165 -13.47 -4.20 -13.68
C GLN A 165 -13.78 -5.21 -14.78
#